data_AF-A0A6G6F995-F1
#
_entry.id   AF-A0A6G6F995-F1
#
_cell.length_a   1.000
_cell.length_b   1.000
_cell.length_c   1.000
_cell.angle_alpha   90.00
_cell.angle_beta   90.00
_cell.angle_gamma   90.00
#
_symmetry.space_group_name_H-M   'P 1'
#
loop_
_entity.id
_entity.type
_entity.pdbx_description
1 polymer ?
#
loop_
_entity_poly.entity_id
_entity_poly.type
_entity_poly.pdbx_seq_one_letter_code
_entity_poly.pdbx_strand_id
1 'polypeptide(L)'
;MTLSRRLPARFDLCAETTLPLLRRRALAHEVRKDVWRLLKDLRGFAPAVEVAQTADGLRVRAGGAVDGPVPCVARTRLTDLLDSTAHRARWCRHARVAS
;
A
#
# COMPACT_ATOMS: atom_id res chain seq x y z
N MET A 1 2.51 -9.58 6.95
CA MET A 1 1.04 -9.70 7.05
C MET A 1 0.42 -9.11 5.81
N THR A 2 -0.73 -9.62 5.38
CA THR A 2 -1.41 -9.13 4.17
C THR A 2 -2.84 -8.73 4.50
N LEU A 3 -3.23 -7.52 4.12
CA LEU A 3 -4.56 -6.94 4.24
C LEU A 3 -5.14 -6.84 2.82
N SER A 4 -6.13 -7.64 2.48
CA SER A 4 -6.76 -7.65 1.15
C SER A 4 -8.27 -7.62 1.25
N ARG A 5 -8.93 -7.01 0.25
CA ARG A 5 -10.39 -7.05 0.13
C ARG A 5 -10.91 -8.40 -0.41
N ARG A 6 -10.09 -9.11 -1.21
CA ARG A 6 -10.44 -10.41 -1.81
C ARG A 6 -9.37 -11.45 -1.46
N LEU A 7 -9.77 -12.69 -1.28
CA LEU A 7 -8.88 -13.83 -1.07
C LEU A 7 -8.96 -14.77 -2.28
N PRO A 8 -7.81 -15.28 -2.79
CA PRO A 8 -6.46 -14.91 -2.41
C PRO A 8 -6.12 -13.45 -2.78
N ALA A 9 -5.18 -12.85 -2.07
CA ALA A 9 -4.71 -11.49 -2.39
C ALA A 9 -4.04 -11.50 -3.77
N ARG A 10 -4.43 -10.55 -4.63
CA ARG A 10 -3.83 -10.35 -5.96
C ARG A 10 -3.21 -8.96 -6.04
N PHE A 11 -2.10 -8.89 -6.77
CA PHE A 11 -1.30 -7.68 -6.96
C PHE A 11 -1.05 -7.47 -8.47
N ASP A 12 -2.13 -7.39 -9.25
CA ASP A 12 -2.06 -7.17 -10.71
C ASP A 12 -1.44 -5.79 -11.03
N LEU A 13 -1.72 -4.81 -10.16
CA LEU A 13 -1.01 -3.55 -10.04
C LEU A 13 -0.42 -3.46 -8.62
N CYS A 14 0.88 -3.26 -8.50
CA CYS A 14 1.53 -2.96 -7.23
C CYS A 14 2.79 -2.12 -7.38
N ALA A 15 3.15 -1.45 -6.29
CA ALA A 15 4.45 -0.84 -6.07
C ALA A 15 4.93 -1.15 -4.64
N GLU A 16 6.21 -0.90 -4.37
CA GLU A 16 6.83 -1.20 -3.09
C GLU A 16 7.56 0.01 -2.52
N THR A 17 7.64 0.08 -1.20
CA THR A 17 8.45 1.07 -0.49
C THR A 17 8.94 0.51 0.85
N THR A 18 9.97 1.12 1.41
CA THR A 18 10.48 0.80 2.74
C THR A 18 10.16 1.91 3.74
N LEU A 19 9.82 1.52 4.96
CA LEU A 19 9.54 2.44 6.05
C LEU A 19 10.25 1.97 7.31
N PRO A 20 10.51 2.86 8.28
CA PRO A 20 11.02 2.47 9.58
C PRO A 20 10.13 1.43 10.28
N LEU A 21 10.61 0.87 11.38
CA LEU A 21 9.81 -0.04 12.19
C LEU A 21 8.56 0.69 12.74
N LEU A 22 7.39 0.16 12.35
CA LEU A 22 6.07 0.70 12.70
C LEU A 22 5.10 -0.43 13.07
N ARG A 23 3.95 -0.06 13.63
CA ARG A 23 2.82 -0.99 13.86
C ARG A 23 2.25 -1.45 12.52
N ARG A 24 2.69 -2.63 12.06
CA ARG A 24 2.34 -3.23 10.75
C ARG A 24 0.86 -3.14 10.39
N ARG A 25 -0.04 -3.46 11.33
CA ARG A 25 -1.50 -3.42 11.10
C ARG A 25 -2.01 -1.99 10.86
N ALA A 26 -1.59 -1.03 11.67
CA ALA A 26 -1.99 0.37 11.51
C ALA A 26 -1.47 0.93 10.18
N LEU A 27 -0.20 0.65 9.86
CA LEU A 27 0.41 1.02 8.58
C LEU A 27 -0.36 0.43 7.38
N ALA A 28 -0.64 -0.88 7.42
CA ALA A 28 -1.38 -1.56 6.35
C ALA A 28 -2.75 -0.93 6.10
N HIS A 29 -3.48 -0.54 7.15
CA HIS A 29 -4.78 0.11 7.02
C HIS A 29 -4.68 1.50 6.40
N GLU A 30 -3.73 2.32 6.84
CA GLU A 30 -3.56 3.67 6.29
C GLU A 30 -3.14 3.64 4.81
N VAL A 31 -2.15 2.82 4.47
CA VAL A 31 -1.72 2.64 3.07
C VAL A 31 -2.89 2.12 2.22
N ARG A 32 -3.66 1.14 2.71
CA ARG A 32 -4.82 0.61 1.98
C ARG A 32 -5.87 1.68 1.72
N LYS A 33 -6.15 2.57 2.69
CA LYS A 33 -7.13 3.65 2.52
C LYS A 33 -6.74 4.58 1.37
N ASP A 34 -5.48 4.98 1.30
CA ASP A 34 -5.02 5.91 0.26
C ASP A 34 -4.90 5.23 -1.10
N VAL A 35 -4.41 3.99 -1.14
CA VAL A 35 -4.41 3.15 -2.35
C VAL A 35 -5.82 2.96 -2.90
N TRP A 36 -6.79 2.70 -2.03
CA TRP A 36 -8.20 2.64 -2.43
C TRP A 36 -8.67 3.96 -3.02
N ARG A 37 -8.44 5.08 -2.33
CA ARG A 37 -8.85 6.41 -2.82
C ARG A 37 -8.23 6.76 -4.17
N LEU A 38 -6.98 6.36 -4.40
CA LEU A 38 -6.24 6.62 -5.62
C LEU A 38 -6.72 5.78 -6.81
N LEU A 39 -7.03 4.49 -6.58
CA LEU A 39 -7.22 3.50 -7.64
C LEU A 39 -8.66 2.95 -7.73
N LYS A 40 -9.59 3.41 -6.89
CA LYS A 40 -10.99 2.94 -6.85
C LYS A 40 -11.73 2.96 -8.20
N ASP A 41 -11.32 3.83 -9.12
CA ASP A 41 -11.97 4.00 -10.42
C ASP A 41 -11.43 3.03 -11.49
N LEU A 42 -10.39 2.25 -11.16
CA LEU A 42 -9.95 1.14 -12.01
C LEU A 42 -10.99 0.01 -11.97
N ARG A 43 -11.34 -0.51 -13.14
CA ARG A 43 -12.32 -1.59 -13.28
C ARG A 43 -11.90 -2.80 -12.43
N GLY A 44 -12.83 -3.28 -11.60
CA GLY A 44 -12.61 -4.46 -10.76
C GLY A 44 -11.66 -4.25 -9.58
N PHE A 45 -11.20 -3.02 -9.34
CA PHE A 45 -10.10 -2.79 -8.40
C PHE A 45 -10.41 -3.26 -6.98
N ALA A 46 -9.59 -4.17 -6.45
CA ALA A 46 -9.68 -4.66 -5.07
C ALA A 46 -8.35 -4.47 -4.34
N PRO A 47 -8.27 -3.57 -3.34
CA PRO A 47 -7.00 -3.19 -2.74
C PRO A 47 -6.40 -4.33 -1.90
N ALA A 48 -5.09 -4.48 -2.00
CA ALA A 48 -4.26 -5.39 -1.22
C ALA A 48 -2.98 -4.67 -0.76
N VAL A 49 -2.60 -4.90 0.50
CA VAL A 49 -1.36 -4.38 1.09
C VAL A 49 -0.69 -5.49 1.87
N GLU A 50 0.56 -5.78 1.53
CA GLU A 50 1.44 -6.63 2.31
C GLU A 50 2.46 -5.76 3.06
N VAL A 51 2.64 -6.06 4.34
CA VAL A 51 3.68 -5.46 5.19
C VAL A 51 4.55 -6.57 5.75
N ALA A 52 5.80 -6.63 5.32
CA ALA A 52 6.82 -7.58 5.78
C ALA A 52 7.86 -6.85 6.63
N GLN A 53 8.34 -7.50 7.68
CA GLN A 53 9.46 -6.97 8.46
C GLN A 53 10.77 -7.36 7.77
N THR A 54 11.72 -6.42 7.74
CA THR A 54 13.08 -6.58 7.22
C THR A 54 14.08 -6.25 8.34
N ALA A 55 15.38 -6.37 8.05
CA ALA A 55 16.42 -5.96 8.99
C ALA A 55 16.31 -4.46 9.36
N ASP A 56 15.99 -3.62 8.37
CA ASP A 56 16.02 -2.15 8.50
C ASP A 56 14.64 -1.52 8.77
N GLY A 57 13.60 -2.34 9.01
CA GLY A 57 12.25 -1.85 9.27
C GLY A 57 11.18 -2.68 8.59
N LEU A 58 10.40 -2.05 7.71
CA LEU A 58 9.25 -2.65 7.05
C LEU A 58 9.33 -2.46 5.53
N ARG A 59 9.15 -3.54 4.77
CA ARG A 59 8.80 -3.50 3.36
C ARG A 59 7.28 -3.47 3.22
N VAL A 60 6.76 -2.51 2.48
CA VAL A 60 5.35 -2.39 2.14
C VAL A 60 5.18 -2.63 0.64
N ARG A 61 4.39 -3.64 0.27
CA ARG A 61 3.91 -3.85 -1.10
C ARG A 61 2.44 -3.48 -1.13
N ALA A 62 2.07 -2.50 -1.94
CA ALA A 62 0.72 -1.95 -1.98
C ALA A 62 0.17 -1.92 -3.40
N GLY A 63 -1.13 -2.14 -3.54
CA GLY A 63 -1.78 -2.20 -4.84
C GLY A 63 -3.10 -2.94 -4.79
N GLY A 64 -3.35 -3.84 -5.74
CA GLY A 64 -4.54 -4.68 -5.72
C GLY A 64 -4.82 -5.44 -7.01
N ALA A 65 -5.93 -6.16 -7.00
CA ALA A 65 -6.47 -6.81 -8.19
C ALA A 65 -7.04 -5.77 -9.15
N VAL A 66 -6.95 -5.98 -10.47
CA VAL A 66 -7.57 -5.15 -11.52
C VAL A 66 -8.17 -6.06 -12.58
N ASP A 67 -9.35 -5.72 -13.09
CA ASP A 67 -9.98 -6.48 -14.17
C ASP A 67 -9.66 -5.83 -15.53
N GLY A 68 -8.63 -6.34 -16.20
CA GLY A 68 -8.21 -5.90 -17.53
C GLY A 68 -6.84 -5.20 -17.54
N PRO A 69 -6.50 -4.49 -18.63
CA PRO A 69 -5.21 -3.81 -18.75
C PRO A 69 -5.01 -2.73 -17.68
N VAL A 70 -3.81 -2.67 -17.10
CA VAL A 70 -3.43 -1.64 -16.14
C VAL A 70 -2.83 -0.44 -16.87
N PRO A 71 -3.42 0.76 -16.80
CA PRO A 71 -2.86 1.95 -17.43
C PRO A 71 -1.48 2.32 -16.85
N CYS A 72 -0.55 2.76 -17.69
CA CYS A 72 0.79 3.19 -17.23
C CYS A 72 0.70 4.30 -16.17
N VAL A 73 -0.19 5.27 -16.36
CA VAL A 73 -0.43 6.36 -15.41
C VAL A 73 -0.85 5.87 -14.02
N ALA A 74 -1.52 4.73 -13.91
CA ALA A 74 -1.90 4.15 -12.61
C ALA A 74 -0.69 3.60 -11.85
N ARG A 75 0.30 3.05 -12.58
CA ARG A 75 1.59 2.62 -12.01
C ARG A 75 2.35 3.82 -11.46
N THR A 76 2.51 4.86 -12.28
CA THR A 76 3.20 6.10 -11.88
C THR A 76 2.56 6.71 -10.64
N ARG A 77 1.24 6.92 -10.66
CA ARG A 77 0.50 7.48 -9.51
C ARG A 77 0.66 6.67 -8.23
N LEU A 78 0.70 5.34 -8.34
CA LEU A 78 0.88 4.48 -7.17
C LEU A 78 2.30 4.60 -6.59
N THR A 79 3.32 4.66 -7.46
CA THR A 79 4.70 4.94 -7.03
C THR A 79 4.78 6.32 -6.37
N ASP A 80 4.24 7.36 -7.00
CA ASP A 80 4.23 8.73 -6.45
C ASP A 80 3.55 8.80 -5.08
N LEU A 81 2.46 8.04 -4.88
CA LEU A 81 1.80 7.93 -3.58
C LEU A 81 2.71 7.32 -2.52
N LEU A 82 3.42 6.24 -2.85
CA LEU A 82 4.33 5.56 -1.91
C LEU A 82 5.59 6.38 -1.61
N ASP A 83 6.02 7.23 -2.54
CA ASP A 83 7.16 8.13 -2.38
C ASP A 83 6.80 9.50 -1.82
N SER A 84 5.51 9.83 -1.74
CA SER A 84 5.04 11.10 -1.20
C SER A 84 5.43 11.30 0.27
N THR A 85 6.30 12.28 0.53
CA THR A 85 6.73 12.68 1.87
C THR A 85 5.56 12.98 2.81
N ALA A 86 4.51 13.63 2.31
CA ALA A 86 3.33 13.98 3.11
C ALA A 86 2.55 12.72 3.55
N HIS A 87 2.34 11.77 2.64
CA HIS A 87 1.66 10.51 2.95
C HIS A 87 2.49 9.67 3.92
N ARG A 88 3.80 9.53 3.65
CA ARG A 88 4.74 8.80 4.52
C ARG A 88 4.78 9.38 5.93
N ALA A 89 4.89 10.70 6.07
CA ALA A 89 4.88 11.36 7.37
C ALA A 89 3.58 11.10 8.14
N ARG A 90 2.42 11.16 7.46
CA ARG A 90 1.12 10.83 8.07
C ARG A 90 1.05 9.37 8.50
N TRP A 91 1.46 8.43 7.65
CA TRP A 91 1.47 7.00 7.98
C TRP A 91 2.39 6.70 9.16
N CYS A 92 3.62 7.23 9.17
CA CYS A 92 4.56 7.08 10.27
C CYS A 92 4.00 7.61 11.58
N ARG A 93 3.38 8.80 11.56
CA ARG A 93 2.72 9.38 12.75
C ARG A 93 1.62 8.47 13.29
N HIS A 94 0.78 7.91 12.42
CA HIS A 94 -0.37 7.09 12.84
C HIS A 94 0.03 5.66 13.26
N ALA A 95 1.12 5.14 12.70
CA ALA A 95 1.57 3.77 12.93
C ALA A 95 2.78 3.68 13.89
N ARG A 96 3.15 4.76 14.57
CA ARG A 96 4.30 4.77 15.50
C ARG A 96 4.16 3.66 16.56
N VAL A 97 5.26 2.97 16.85
CA VAL A 97 5.36 2.04 17.98
C VAL A 97 5.42 2.88 19.26
N ALA A 98 4.63 2.53 20.28
CA ALA A 98 4.77 3.17 21.59
C ALA A 98 6.17 2.81 22.14
N SER A 99 6.92 3.85 22.51
CA SER A 99 8.19 3.70 23.23
C SER A 99 7.97 3.08 24.60
#